data_AF-A0A7Y9N169-F1
#
_entry.id   AF-A0A7Y9N169-F1
#
_cell.length_a   1.000
_cell.length_b   1.000
_cell.length_c   1.000
_cell.angle_alpha   90.00
_cell.angle_beta   90.00
_cell.angle_gamma   90.00
#
_symmetry.space_group_name_H-M   'P 1'
#
loop_
_entity.id
_entity.type
_entity.pdbx_description
1 polymer ?
#
loop_
_entity_poly.entity_id
_entity_poly.type
_entity_poly.pdbx_seq_one_letter_code
_entity_poly.pdbx_strand_id
1 'polypeptide(L)'
;MMRRVWLASIWHPDAIPPDEWKYRSLKRVWLPVYDLIAIGAGIWAALFGSPVLHELFDEPVIDTMGTLLAIVATTCLLGVAFPRLWRWEICGKALLVALLAAYAAAVVLFRANPAASAGFVAFIIVLALPLPIFRLTLLGEEIKERREEGA
;
A
#
# COMPACT_ATOMS: atom_id res chain seq x y z
N MET A 1 -10.38 -18.44 -20.24
CA MET A 1 -10.33 -17.67 -18.97
C MET A 1 -9.11 -16.74 -18.93
N MET A 2 -7.90 -17.26 -19.16
CA MET A 2 -6.64 -16.46 -19.23
C MET A 2 -6.70 -15.22 -20.12
N ARG A 3 -7.30 -15.30 -21.31
CA ARG A 3 -7.46 -14.15 -22.21
C ARG A 3 -8.25 -12.99 -21.59
N ARG A 4 -9.29 -13.28 -20.79
CA ARG A 4 -10.10 -12.24 -20.12
C ARG A 4 -9.33 -11.56 -18.99
N VAL A 5 -8.53 -12.34 -18.25
CA VAL A 5 -7.68 -11.82 -17.17
C VAL A 5 -6.58 -10.92 -17.74
N TRP A 6 -5.94 -11.36 -18.83
CA TRP A 6 -4.93 -10.57 -19.54
C TRP A 6 -5.48 -9.23 -20.01
N LEU A 7 -6.62 -9.23 -20.71
CA LEU A 7 -7.29 -8.02 -21.21
C LEU A 7 -7.70 -7.05 -20.10
N ALA A 8 -8.02 -7.57 -18.91
CA ALA A 8 -8.42 -6.76 -17.77
C ALA A 8 -7.25 -6.22 -16.93
N SER A 9 -6.03 -6.69 -17.20
CA SER A 9 -4.86 -6.40 -16.38
C SER A 9 -4.13 -5.13 -16.83
N ILE A 10 -3.44 -4.44 -15.90
CA ILE A 10 -2.63 -3.24 -16.19
C ILE A 10 -1.47 -3.51 -17.18
N TRP A 11 -1.05 -4.76 -17.31
CA TRP A 11 0.00 -5.18 -18.24
C TRP A 11 -0.49 -5.32 -19.68
N HIS A 12 -1.80 -5.29 -19.92
CA HIS A 12 -2.32 -5.20 -21.29
C HIS A 12 -1.83 -3.90 -21.96
N PRO A 13 -1.40 -3.93 -23.24
CA PRO A 13 -0.92 -2.74 -23.94
C PRO A 13 -1.88 -1.55 -23.85
N ASP A 14 -3.19 -1.81 -24.02
CA ASP A 14 -4.26 -0.81 -24.04
C ASP A 14 -4.84 -0.47 -22.66
N ALA A 15 -4.26 -0.97 -21.56
CA ALA A 15 -4.78 -0.70 -20.23
C ALA A 15 -4.45 0.70 -19.69
N ILE A 16 -3.49 1.39 -20.30
CA ILE A 16 -3.05 2.73 -19.89
C ILE A 16 -3.37 3.70 -21.04
N PRO A 17 -4.19 4.72 -20.81
CA PRO A 17 -4.46 5.79 -21.77
C PRO A 17 -3.17 6.49 -22.27
N PRO A 18 -3.12 7.00 -23.51
CA PRO A 18 -1.93 7.63 -24.09
C PRO A 18 -1.43 8.85 -23.31
N ASP A 19 -2.34 9.63 -22.75
CA ASP A 19 -2.12 10.82 -21.91
C ASP A 19 -1.43 10.47 -20.56
N GLU A 20 -1.66 9.27 -20.04
CA GLU A 20 -1.06 8.78 -18.81
C GLU A 20 0.24 7.98 -19.03
N TRP A 21 0.70 7.84 -20.28
CA TRP A 21 1.81 6.97 -20.62
C TRP A 21 3.13 7.31 -19.88
N LYS A 22 3.28 8.58 -19.46
CA LYS A 22 4.37 9.05 -18.58
C LYS A 22 4.48 8.23 -17.28
N TYR A 23 3.36 7.71 -16.76
CA TYR A 23 3.29 6.92 -15.53
C TYR A 23 3.30 5.41 -15.76
N ARG A 24 3.55 4.92 -16.99
CA ARG A 24 3.48 3.48 -17.32
C ARG A 24 4.37 2.61 -16.43
N SER A 25 5.58 3.06 -16.15
CA SER A 25 6.56 2.31 -15.35
C SER A 25 6.12 2.27 -13.89
N LEU A 26 5.62 3.39 -13.39
CA LEU A 26 5.04 3.49 -12.05
C LEU A 26 3.87 2.51 -11.88
N LYS A 27 2.90 2.54 -12.82
CA LYS A 27 1.69 1.71 -12.76
C LYS A 27 1.97 0.21 -12.95
N ARG A 28 2.87 -0.18 -13.86
CA ARG A 28 3.12 -1.59 -14.22
C ARG A 28 4.19 -2.28 -13.38
N VAL A 29 5.10 -1.54 -12.75
CA VAL A 29 6.27 -2.09 -12.07
C VAL A 29 6.34 -1.63 -10.63
N TRP A 30 6.45 -0.33 -10.40
CA TRP A 30 6.76 0.17 -9.05
C TRP A 30 5.61 0.02 -8.05
N LEU A 31 4.36 0.27 -8.46
CA LEU A 31 3.21 0.05 -7.58
C LEU A 31 3.02 -1.44 -7.23
N PRO A 32 3.03 -2.38 -8.20
CA PRO A 32 3.00 -3.81 -7.87
C PRO A 32 4.16 -4.25 -6.97
N VAL A 33 5.38 -3.78 -7.24
CA VAL A 33 6.56 -4.12 -6.42
C VAL A 33 6.39 -3.60 -4.99
N TYR A 34 5.91 -2.37 -4.81
CA TYR A 34 5.63 -1.82 -3.49
C TYR A 34 4.59 -2.64 -2.74
N ASP A 35 3.47 -2.97 -3.38
CA ASP A 35 2.43 -3.78 -2.76
C ASP A 35 2.94 -5.19 -2.39
N LEU A 36 3.79 -5.80 -3.23
CA LEU A 36 4.45 -7.08 -2.92
C LEU A 36 5.39 -6.99 -1.71
N ILE A 37 6.17 -5.91 -1.60
CA ILE A 37 7.03 -5.67 -0.43
C ILE A 37 6.17 -5.51 0.82
N ALA A 38 5.06 -4.78 0.74
CA ALA A 38 4.14 -4.58 1.87
C ALA A 38 3.44 -5.89 2.28
N ILE A 39 3.06 -6.74 1.32
CA ILE A 39 2.55 -8.10 1.60
C ILE A 39 3.61 -8.90 2.34
N GLY A 40 4.85 -8.92 1.83
CA GLY A 40 5.96 -9.63 2.47
C GLY A 40 6.23 -9.14 3.89
N ALA A 41 6.21 -7.82 4.11
CA ALA A 41 6.37 -7.22 5.42
C ALA A 41 5.23 -7.61 6.38
N GLY A 42 3.98 -7.61 5.93
CA GLY A 42 2.83 -8.03 6.72
C GLY A 42 2.89 -9.51 7.12
N ILE A 43 3.23 -10.39 6.17
CA ILE A 43 3.42 -11.82 6.44
C ILE A 43 4.57 -12.04 7.42
N TRP A 44 5.69 -11.34 7.23
CA TRP A 44 6.84 -11.44 8.14
C TRP A 44 6.47 -11.01 9.55
N ALA A 45 5.77 -9.88 9.69
CA ALA A 45 5.30 -9.39 10.98
C ALA A 45 4.32 -10.35 11.66
N ALA A 46 3.46 -11.04 10.90
CA ALA A 46 2.50 -12.00 11.44
C ALA A 46 3.13 -13.35 11.84
N LEU A 47 4.26 -13.74 11.24
CA LEU A 47 4.92 -15.02 11.53
C LEU A 47 6.04 -14.92 12.56
N PHE A 48 6.75 -13.80 12.57
CA PHE A 48 7.96 -13.61 13.38
C PHE A 48 7.83 -12.46 14.38
N GLY A 49 6.70 -11.75 14.38
CA GLY A 49 6.51 -10.53 15.15
C GLY A 49 7.39 -9.38 14.66
N SER A 50 7.42 -8.32 15.47
CA SER A 50 8.37 -7.21 15.33
C SER A 50 8.94 -6.91 16.71
N PRO A 51 10.26 -7.03 16.92
CA PRO A 51 10.88 -6.75 18.21
C PRO A 51 10.49 -5.37 18.78
N VAL A 52 10.35 -4.37 17.89
CA VAL A 52 9.94 -3.01 18.26
C VAL A 52 8.47 -2.94 18.66
N LEU A 53 7.59 -3.74 18.02
CA LEU A 53 6.17 -3.77 18.40
C LEU A 53 5.93 -4.57 19.68
N HIS A 54 6.72 -5.61 19.96
CA HIS A 54 6.60 -6.40 21.20
C HIS A 54 6.88 -5.58 22.46
N GLU A 55 7.61 -4.47 22.35
CA GLU A 55 7.79 -3.53 23.45
C GLU A 55 6.54 -2.67 23.71
N LEU A 56 5.61 -2.60 22.74
CA LEU A 56 4.48 -1.67 22.74
C LEU A 56 3.12 -2.38 22.85
N PHE A 57 3.01 -3.60 22.32
CA PHE A 57 1.75 -4.33 22.19
C PHE A 57 1.94 -5.81 22.51
N ASP A 58 0.85 -6.44 22.96
CA ASP A 58 0.81 -7.88 23.16
C ASP A 58 0.86 -8.62 21.82
N GLU A 59 1.39 -9.85 21.84
CA GLU A 59 1.59 -10.71 20.66
C GLU A 59 0.34 -10.88 19.78
N PRO A 60 -0.89 -11.10 20.32
CA PRO A 60 -2.09 -11.20 19.49
C PRO A 60 -2.40 -9.93 18.68
N VAL A 61 -2.06 -8.75 19.22
CA VAL A 61 -2.27 -7.47 18.54
C VAL A 61 -1.31 -7.35 17.36
N ILE A 62 -0.05 -7.75 17.55
CA ILE A 62 0.99 -7.70 16.53
C ILE A 62 0.65 -8.62 15.36
N ASP A 63 0.25 -9.86 15.66
CA ASP A 63 -0.16 -10.83 14.65
C ASP A 63 -1.35 -10.34 13.85
N THR A 64 -2.33 -9.73 14.54
CA THR A 64 -3.51 -9.15 13.90
C THR A 64 -3.12 -7.99 12.98
N MET A 65 -2.22 -7.10 13.42
CA MET A 65 -1.75 -5.97 12.61
C MET A 65 -0.92 -6.42 11.40
N GLY A 66 -0.04 -7.42 11.56
CA GLY A 66 0.72 -8.01 10.46
C GLY A 66 -0.19 -8.67 9.43
N THR A 67 -1.17 -9.45 9.89
CA THR A 67 -2.16 -10.11 9.04
C THR A 67 -3.01 -9.09 8.29
N LEU A 68 -3.48 -8.05 8.99
CA LEU A 68 -4.25 -6.96 8.39
C LEU A 68 -3.44 -6.22 7.33
N LEU A 69 -2.16 -5.92 7.60
CA LEU A 69 -1.27 -5.30 6.63
C LEU A 69 -1.14 -6.15 5.35
N ALA A 70 -0.94 -7.47 5.49
CA ALA A 70 -0.83 -8.38 4.36
C ALA A 70 -2.12 -8.42 3.52
N ILE A 71 -3.29 -8.46 4.17
CA ILE A 71 -4.61 -8.45 3.48
C ILE A 71 -4.83 -7.14 2.73
N VAL A 72 -4.52 -6.01 3.38
CA VAL A 72 -4.69 -4.68 2.79
C VAL A 72 -3.74 -4.48 1.61
N ALA A 73 -2.47 -4.87 1.74
CA ALA A 73 -1.50 -4.80 0.66
C ALA A 73 -1.86 -5.73 -0.52
N THR A 74 -2.42 -6.92 -0.24
CA THR A 74 -2.96 -7.81 -1.28
C THR A 74 -4.12 -7.16 -2.02
N THR A 75 -5.02 -6.50 -1.29
CA THR A 75 -6.14 -5.76 -1.90
C THR A 75 -5.64 -4.59 -2.76
N CYS A 76 -4.59 -3.90 -2.32
CA CYS A 76 -3.91 -2.87 -3.12
C CYS A 76 -3.33 -3.44 -4.41
N LEU A 77 -2.63 -4.57 -4.33
CA LEU A 77 -2.03 -5.25 -5.48
C LEU A 77 -3.10 -5.65 -6.50
N LEU A 78 -4.23 -6.19 -6.05
CA LEU A 78 -5.36 -6.51 -6.92
C LEU A 78 -5.97 -5.25 -7.56
N GLY A 79 -6.09 -4.16 -6.80
CA GLY A 79 -6.53 -2.86 -7.30
C GLY A 79 -5.62 -2.32 -8.41
N VAL A 80 -4.31 -2.38 -8.22
CA VAL A 80 -3.30 -1.96 -9.21
C VAL A 80 -3.30 -2.89 -10.42
N ALA A 81 -3.39 -4.20 -10.20
CA ALA A 81 -3.38 -5.19 -11.26
C ALA A 81 -4.60 -5.05 -12.19
N PHE A 82 -5.75 -4.63 -11.66
CA PHE A 82 -7.01 -4.52 -12.41
C PHE A 82 -7.59 -3.09 -12.33
N PRO A 83 -7.40 -2.23 -13.35
CA PRO A 83 -7.84 -0.83 -13.32
C PRO A 83 -9.34 -0.61 -13.03
N ARG A 84 -10.19 -1.61 -13.32
CA ARG A 84 -11.63 -1.56 -13.00
C ARG A 84 -11.92 -1.60 -11.50
N LEU A 85 -10.98 -2.08 -10.68
CA LEU A 85 -11.09 -2.16 -9.22
C LEU A 85 -10.56 -0.90 -8.51
N TRP A 86 -10.50 0.25 -9.20
CA TRP A 86 -9.96 1.51 -8.68
C TRP A 86 -10.53 1.93 -7.30
N ARG A 87 -11.81 1.65 -7.01
CA ARG A 87 -12.42 1.94 -5.69
C ARG A 87 -11.76 1.14 -4.56
N TRP A 88 -11.47 -0.13 -4.83
CA TRP A 88 -10.74 -1.00 -3.91
C TRP A 88 -9.29 -0.56 -3.77
N GLU A 89 -8.68 -0.08 -4.85
CA GLU A 89 -7.33 0.49 -4.80
C GLU A 89 -7.28 1.71 -3.87
N ILE A 90 -8.25 2.62 -3.95
CA ILE A 90 -8.33 3.80 -3.07
C ILE A 90 -8.53 3.40 -1.62
N CYS A 91 -9.53 2.56 -1.34
CA CYS A 91 -9.82 2.12 0.01
C CYS A 91 -8.62 1.38 0.62
N GLY A 92 -8.03 0.46 -0.14
CA GLY A 92 -6.84 -0.28 0.26
C GLY A 92 -5.66 0.63 0.55
N LYS A 93 -5.34 1.57 -0.35
CA LYS A 93 -4.20 2.49 -0.15
C LYS A 93 -4.43 3.47 0.99
N ALA A 94 -5.66 3.96 1.18
CA ALA A 94 -5.99 4.81 2.33
C ALA A 94 -5.81 4.05 3.65
N LEU A 95 -6.29 2.80 3.72
CA LEU A 95 -6.11 1.95 4.89
C LEU A 95 -4.63 1.58 5.11
N LEU A 96 -3.88 1.32 4.05
CA LEU A 96 -2.44 1.07 4.10
C LEU A 96 -1.68 2.26 4.69
N VAL A 97 -1.97 3.47 4.19
CA VAL A 97 -1.39 4.72 4.71
C VAL A 97 -1.76 4.91 6.18
N ALA A 98 -3.02 4.67 6.55
CA ALA A 98 -3.46 4.77 7.94
C ALA A 98 -2.72 3.78 8.86
N LEU A 99 -2.55 2.52 8.44
CA LEU A 99 -1.82 1.49 9.20
C LEU A 99 -0.36 1.87 9.40
N LEU A 100 0.33 2.27 8.33
CA LEU A 100 1.74 2.67 8.38
C LEU A 100 1.93 3.94 9.21
N ALA A 101 1.06 4.95 9.05
CA ALA A 101 1.11 6.18 9.84
C ALA A 101 0.81 5.93 11.32
N ALA A 102 -0.18 5.08 11.63
CA ALA A 102 -0.51 4.68 12.99
C ALA A 102 0.66 3.92 13.64
N TYR A 103 1.32 3.03 12.89
CA TYR A 103 2.50 2.33 13.38
C TYR A 103 3.67 3.30 13.65
N ALA A 104 4.01 4.17 12.69
CA ALA A 104 5.05 5.18 12.91
C ALA A 104 4.73 6.08 14.11
N ALA A 105 3.48 6.54 14.24
CA ALA A 105 3.03 7.34 15.38
C ALA A 105 3.12 6.56 16.70
N ALA A 106 2.73 5.29 16.72
CA ALA A 106 2.79 4.47 17.92
C ALA A 106 4.24 4.31 18.41
N VAL A 107 5.17 4.04 17.49
CA VAL A 107 6.61 3.93 17.82
C VAL A 107 7.19 5.24 18.33
N VAL A 108 6.76 6.39 17.78
CA VAL A 108 7.24 7.71 18.21
C VAL A 108 6.64 8.12 19.56
N LEU A 109 5.33 7.93 19.76
CA LEU A 109 4.59 8.45 20.90
C LEU A 109 4.63 7.55 22.14
N PHE A 110 4.61 6.23 21.96
CA PHE A 110 4.52 5.26 23.06
C PHE A 110 5.86 4.60 23.39
N ARG A 111 6.98 5.13 22.90
CA ARG A 111 8.31 4.56 23.19
C ARG A 111 8.56 4.54 24.70
N ALA A 112 8.50 3.35 25.29
CA ALA A 112 8.79 3.15 26.71
C ALA A 112 10.29 3.24 27.01
N ASN A 113 11.15 2.96 26.01
CA ASN A 113 12.61 2.99 26.14
C ASN A 113 13.26 3.79 24.99
N PRO A 114 14.26 4.64 25.27
CA PRO A 114 14.87 5.51 24.27
C PRO A 114 15.90 4.82 23.37
N ALA A 115 15.63 3.60 22.91
CA ALA A 115 16.49 2.94 21.93
C ALA A 115 16.45 3.72 20.60
N ALA A 116 17.60 4.21 20.15
CA ALA A 116 17.71 4.96 18.89
C ALA A 116 17.21 4.13 17.68
N SER A 117 17.26 2.80 17.77
CA SER A 117 16.75 1.86 16.77
C SER A 117 15.24 1.98 16.54
N ALA A 118 14.43 2.24 17.58
CA ALA A 118 12.98 2.39 17.42
C ALA A 118 12.62 3.64 16.61
N GLY A 119 13.30 4.76 16.88
CA GLY A 119 13.14 5.99 16.10
C GLY A 119 13.54 5.80 14.63
N PHE A 120 14.62 5.07 14.37
CA PHE A 120 15.02 4.72 13.00
C PHE A 120 13.95 3.90 12.27
N VAL A 121 13.36 2.89 12.93
CA VAL A 121 12.27 2.10 12.35
C VAL A 121 11.06 2.97 12.01
N ALA A 122 10.68 3.92 12.88
CA ALA A 122 9.62 4.88 12.57
C ALA A 122 9.93 5.72 11.31
N PHE A 123 11.17 6.20 11.16
CA PHE A 123 11.57 6.93 9.95
C PHE A 123 11.52 6.06 8.68
N ILE A 124 11.92 4.79 8.76
CA ILE A 124 11.82 3.85 7.64
C ILE A 124 10.35 3.62 7.25
N ILE A 125 9.45 3.51 8.23
CA ILE A 125 8.00 3.38 7.95
C ILE A 125 7.47 4.64 7.27
N VAL A 126 7.86 5.83 7.75
CA VAL A 126 7.48 7.11 7.13
C VAL A 126 8.01 7.20 5.70
N LEU A 127 9.20 6.68 5.41
CA LEU A 127 9.77 6.64 4.06
C LEU A 127 8.95 5.77 3.09
N ALA A 128 8.15 4.81 3.58
CA ALA A 128 7.27 4.01 2.75
C ALA A 128 5.98 4.76 2.33
N LEU A 129 5.56 5.80 3.06
CA LEU A 129 4.31 6.53 2.83
C LEU A 129 4.22 7.34 1.53
N PRO A 130 5.27 7.97 1.00
CA PRO A 130 5.14 8.87 -0.16
C PRO A 130 4.54 8.21 -1.39
N LEU A 131 4.88 6.95 -1.68
CA LEU A 131 4.40 6.26 -2.88
C LEU A 131 2.89 5.98 -2.86
N PRO A 132 2.29 5.36 -1.82
CA PRO A 132 0.84 5.18 -1.77
C PRO A 132 0.08 6.51 -1.66
N ILE A 133 0.64 7.53 -0.99
CA ILE A 133 0.05 8.88 -0.97
C ILE A 133 0.03 9.48 -2.37
N PHE A 134 1.15 9.42 -3.10
CA PHE A 134 1.22 9.90 -4.48
C PHE A 134 0.24 9.17 -5.41
N ARG A 135 0.05 7.86 -5.21
CA ARG A 135 -0.94 7.11 -5.99
C ARG A 135 -2.37 7.54 -5.64
N LEU A 136 -2.67 7.80 -4.37
CA LEU A 136 -3.98 8.33 -3.97
C LEU A 136 -4.26 9.71 -4.58
N THR A 137 -3.26 10.59 -4.64
CA THR A 137 -3.42 11.90 -5.30
C THR A 137 -3.66 11.73 -6.80
N LEU A 138 -2.90 10.85 -7.47
CA LEU A 138 -3.08 10.55 -8.89
C LEU A 138 -4.47 9.96 -9.18
N LEU A 139 -4.95 9.03 -8.34
CA LEU A 139 -6.30 8.48 -8.44
C LEU A 139 -7.39 9.54 -8.25
N GLY A 140 -7.13 10.55 -7.40
CA GLY A 140 -8.03 11.69 -7.23
C GLY A 140 -8.15 12.55 -8.49
N GLU A 141 -7.03 12.78 -9.19
CA GLU A 141 -7.00 13.47 -10.49
C GLU A 141 -7.75 12.65 -11.56
N GLU A 142 -7.47 11.35 -11.67
CA GLU A 142 -8.14 10.44 -12.61
C GLU A 142 -9.68 10.41 -12.40
N ILE A 143 -10.17 10.54 -11.17
CA ILE A 143 -11.60 10.62 -10.88
C ILE A 143 -12.20 11.94 -11.37
N LYS A 144 -11.47 13.05 -11.20
CA LYS A 144 -11.92 14.36 -11.62
C LYS A 144 -12.08 14.41 -13.14
N GLU A 145 -11.09 13.91 -13.88
CA GLU A 145 -11.12 13.82 -15.35
C GLU A 145 -12.31 12.99 -15.84
N ARG A 146 -12.54 11.79 -15.26
CA ARG A 146 -13.69 10.94 -15.61
C ARG A 146 -15.05 11.60 -15.35
N ARG A 147 -15.13 12.52 -14.38
CA ARG A 147 -16.36 13.27 -14.09
C ARG A 147 -16.57 14.40 -15.09
N GLU A 148 -15.51 15.03 -15.55
CA GLU A 148 -15.55 16.11 -16.54
C GLU A 148 -15.87 15.59 -17.95
N GLU A 149 -15.40 14.40 -18.32
CA GLU A 149 -15.73 13.75 -19.61
C GLU A 149 -17.17 13.20 -19.69
N GLY A 150 -17.81 12.99 -18.54
CA GLY A 150 -19.17 12.46 -18.43
C GLY A 150 -20.26 13.52 -18.24
N ALA A 151 -19.90 14.81 -18.25
CA ALA A 151 -20.80 15.97 -18.12
C ALA A 151 -20.95 16.70 -19.46
#